data_AF-A0A9E3FIG4-F1
#
_entry.id   AF-A0A9E3FIG4-F1
#
_cell.length_a   1.000
_cell.length_b   1.000
_cell.length_c   1.000
_cell.angle_alpha   90.00
_cell.angle_beta   90.00
_cell.angle_gamma   90.00
#
_symmetry.space_group_name_H-M   'P 1'
#
loop_
_entity.id
_entity.type
_entity.pdbx_description
1 polymer ?
#
loop_
_entity_poly.entity_id
_entity_poly.type
_entity_poly.pdbx_seq_one_letter_code
_entity_poly.pdbx_strand_id
1 'polypeptide(L)'
;MAKGLYDKAIHAVRYFLLRRLPTCKQMAPVMSESLERRLTLRERAALKLHLWVCVWCVWYLENLRTMREALRARGAREEGAADVDSAVKLSDEARERIRRALAR
;
A
#
# COMPACT_ATOMS: atom_id res chain seq x y z
N MET A 1 -18.25 36.24 -15.15
CA MET A 1 -18.61 36.23 -13.71
C MET A 1 -18.84 34.82 -13.12
N ALA A 2 -18.44 33.73 -13.79
CA ALA A 2 -18.62 32.35 -13.27
C ALA A 2 -17.41 31.80 -12.50
N LYS A 3 -16.20 32.34 -12.71
CA LYS A 3 -14.96 31.87 -12.08
C LYS A 3 -14.97 31.98 -10.54
N GLY A 4 -15.45 33.09 -10.01
CA GLY A 4 -15.42 33.35 -8.56
C GLY A 4 -16.36 32.47 -7.72
N LEU A 5 -17.47 31.97 -8.29
CA LEU A 5 -18.35 31.03 -7.59
C LEU A 5 -17.78 29.61 -7.62
N TYR A 6 -17.20 29.22 -8.77
CA TYR A 6 -16.55 27.92 -8.97
C TYR A 6 -15.30 27.78 -8.09
N ASP A 7 -14.47 28.82 -8.02
CA ASP A 7 -13.27 28.84 -7.18
C ASP A 7 -13.63 28.76 -5.68
N LYS A 8 -14.68 29.47 -5.24
CA LYS A 8 -15.17 29.40 -3.84
C LYS A 8 -15.77 28.03 -3.51
N ALA A 9 -16.51 27.43 -4.44
CA ALA A 9 -17.08 26.10 -4.26
C ALA A 9 -15.99 25.04 -4.17
N ILE A 10 -14.99 25.08 -5.05
CA ILE A 10 -13.82 24.20 -4.99
C ILE A 10 -13.03 24.42 -3.71
N HIS A 11 -12.88 25.66 -3.26
CA HIS A 11 -12.17 25.97 -2.02
C HIS A 11 -12.92 25.46 -0.77
N ALA A 12 -14.25 25.57 -0.76
CA ALA A 12 -15.09 25.06 0.32
C ALA A 12 -15.10 23.52 0.35
N VAL A 13 -15.18 22.88 -0.82
CA VAL A 13 -15.08 21.43 -0.96
C VAL A 13 -13.69 20.94 -0.53
N ARG A 14 -12.62 21.61 -0.94
CA ARG A 14 -11.25 21.30 -0.51
C ARG A 14 -11.07 21.46 0.99
N TYR A 15 -11.60 22.53 1.59
CA TYR A 15 -11.53 22.76 3.04
C TYR A 15 -12.35 21.73 3.83
N PHE A 16 -13.54 21.38 3.34
CA PHE A 16 -14.38 20.35 3.91
C PHE A 16 -13.74 18.96 3.82
N LEU A 17 -13.13 18.64 2.67
CA LEU A 17 -12.39 17.39 2.46
C LEU A 17 -11.15 17.33 3.36
N LEU A 18 -10.39 18.42 3.50
CA LEU A 18 -9.24 18.49 4.44
C LEU A 18 -9.65 18.26 5.90
N ARG A 19 -10.89 18.60 6.27
CA ARG A 19 -11.40 18.47 7.64
C ARG A 19 -12.07 17.11 7.93
N ARG A 20 -12.51 16.40 6.90
CA ARG A 20 -13.18 15.09 7.00
C ARG A 20 -12.31 13.90 6.61
N LEU A 21 -11.28 14.11 5.77
CA LEU A 21 -10.41 13.02 5.35
C LEU A 21 -9.30 12.79 6.38
N PRO A 22 -8.94 11.52 6.62
CA PRO A 22 -7.74 11.17 7.36
C PRO A 22 -6.51 11.84 6.76
N THR A 23 -5.59 12.25 7.63
CA THR A 23 -4.35 12.92 7.23
C THR A 23 -3.48 12.01 6.36
N CYS A 24 -2.60 12.58 5.55
CA CYS A 24 -1.65 11.79 4.73
C CYS A 24 -0.87 10.76 5.58
N LYS A 25 -0.54 11.12 6.84
CA LYS A 25 0.15 10.23 7.79
C LYS A 25 -0.70 9.02 8.20
N GLN A 26 -2.01 9.19 8.34
CA GLN A 26 -2.94 8.08 8.62
C GLN A 26 -3.22 7.24 7.38
N MET A 27 -3.09 7.82 6.19
CA MET A 27 -3.29 7.11 4.93
C MET A 27 -2.07 6.31 4.48
N ALA A 28 -0.85 6.71 4.84
CA ALA A 28 0.37 5.96 4.54
C ALA A 28 0.33 4.48 5.01
N PRO A 29 -0.04 4.13 6.26
CA PRO A 29 -0.15 2.73 6.67
C PRO A 29 -1.25 2.01 5.92
N VAL A 30 -2.41 2.65 5.67
CA VAL A 30 -3.50 2.08 4.87
C VAL A 30 -3.05 1.78 3.43
N MET A 31 -2.19 2.61 2.85
CA MET A 31 -1.57 2.36 1.54
C MET A 31 -0.61 1.18 1.59
N SER A 32 0.23 1.07 2.62
CA SER A 32 1.13 -0.08 2.79
C SER A 32 0.33 -1.38 2.96
N GLU A 33 -0.66 -1.35 3.83
CA GLU A 33 -1.57 -2.47 4.07
C GLU A 33 -2.37 -2.83 2.81
N SER A 34 -2.70 -1.87 1.94
CA SER A 34 -3.34 -2.16 0.65
C SER A 34 -2.53 -3.09 -0.25
N LEU A 35 -1.20 -3.12 -0.08
CA LEU A 35 -0.25 -3.90 -0.87
C LEU A 35 -0.01 -5.29 -0.27
N GLU A 36 -0.34 -5.49 1.01
CA GLU A 36 -0.13 -6.73 1.76
C GLU A 36 -1.43 -7.49 2.04
N ARG A 37 -2.48 -6.77 2.47
CA ARG A 37 -3.81 -7.31 2.81
C ARG A 37 -4.90 -6.72 1.91
N ARG A 38 -6.01 -7.46 1.76
CA ARG A 38 -7.23 -6.89 1.17
C ARG A 38 -7.81 -5.87 2.17
N LEU A 39 -7.82 -4.59 1.79
CA LEU A 39 -8.50 -3.54 2.56
C LEU A 39 -9.99 -3.84 2.71
N THR A 40 -10.57 -3.36 3.80
CA THR A 40 -12.02 -3.27 3.93
C THR A 40 -12.58 -2.26 2.92
N LEU A 41 -13.84 -2.43 2.51
CA LEU A 41 -14.51 -1.55 1.53
C LEU A 41 -14.49 -0.08 1.95
N ARG A 42 -14.58 0.19 3.26
CA ARG A 42 -14.54 1.53 3.85
C ARG A 42 -13.17 2.19 3.68
N GLU A 43 -12.09 1.47 3.98
CA GLU A 43 -10.72 1.97 3.81
C GLU A 43 -10.42 2.24 2.33
N ARG A 44 -10.92 1.37 1.43
CA ARG A 44 -10.76 1.55 -0.02
C ARG A 44 -11.47 2.80 -0.53
N ALA A 45 -12.68 3.09 -0.04
CA ALA A 45 -13.42 4.30 -0.40
C ALA A 45 -12.72 5.57 0.12
N ALA A 46 -12.27 5.55 1.39
CA ALA A 46 -11.52 6.65 1.98
C ALA A 46 -10.20 6.93 1.23
N LEU A 47 -9.47 5.87 0.87
CA LEU A 47 -8.23 5.97 0.09
C LEU A 47 -8.48 6.58 -1.29
N LYS A 48 -9.50 6.11 -2.03
CA LYS A 48 -9.85 6.67 -3.34
C LYS A 48 -10.18 8.16 -3.26
N LEU A 49 -10.96 8.56 -2.26
CA LEU A 49 -11.31 9.97 -2.04
C LEU A 49 -10.08 10.82 -1.70
N HIS A 50 -9.16 10.28 -0.89
CA HIS A 50 -7.91 10.97 -0.52
C HIS A 50 -6.97 11.15 -1.71
N LEU A 51 -6.80 10.11 -2.54
CA LEU A 51 -5.99 10.16 -3.75
C LEU A 51 -6.52 11.17 -4.77
N TRP A 52 -7.83 11.42 -4.79
CA TRP A 52 -8.44 12.44 -5.64
C TRP A 52 -8.07 13.87 -5.27
N VAL A 53 -7.82 14.14 -3.97
CA VAL A 53 -7.48 15.49 -3.48
C VAL A 53 -5.99 15.70 -3.24
N CYS A 54 -5.23 14.62 -3.05
CA CYS A 54 -3.83 14.67 -2.68
C CYS A 54 -2.95 13.96 -3.71
N VAL A 55 -2.40 14.74 -4.64
CA VAL A 55 -1.48 14.25 -5.68
C VAL A 55 -0.21 13.61 -5.09
N TRP A 56 0.27 14.11 -3.95
CA TRP A 56 1.47 13.57 -3.31
C TRP A 56 1.27 12.13 -2.84
N CYS A 57 0.08 11.81 -2.34
CA CYS A 57 -0.29 10.46 -1.96
C CYS A 57 -0.46 9.52 -3.17
N VAL A 58 -0.85 10.06 -4.33
CA VAL A 58 -0.87 9.30 -5.59
C VAL A 58 0.55 8.90 -5.96
N TRP A 59 1.46 9.87 -5.96
CA TRP A 59 2.86 9.63 -6.31
C TRP A 59 3.56 8.68 -5.34
N TYR A 60 3.29 8.81 -4.03
CA TYR A 60 3.80 7.89 -3.02
C TYR A 60 3.34 6.45 -3.24
N LEU A 61 2.04 6.25 -3.55
CA LEU A 61 1.49 4.93 -3.82
C LEU A 61 2.10 4.30 -5.08
N GLU A 62 2.32 5.11 -6.11
CA GLU A 62 2.97 4.68 -7.35
C GLU A 62 4.42 4.28 -7.11
N ASN A 63 5.18 5.10 -6.36
CA ASN A 63 6.54 4.75 -5.97
C ASN A 63 6.60 3.43 -5.17
N LEU A 64 5.70 3.22 -4.21
CA LEU A 64 5.60 1.97 -3.46
C LEU A 64 5.34 0.75 -4.38
N ARG A 65 4.50 0.92 -5.41
CA ARG A 65 4.25 -0.14 -6.40
C ARG A 65 5.47 -0.43 -7.24
N THR A 66 6.13 0.61 -7.76
CA THR A 66 7.36 0.47 -8.56
C THR A 66 8.46 -0.23 -7.75
N MET A 67 8.65 0.15 -6.49
CA MET A 67 9.62 -0.52 -5.61
C MET A 67 9.28 -2.00 -5.43
N ARG A 68 8.00 -2.32 -5.20
CA ARG A 68 7.55 -3.71 -5.02
C ARG A 68 7.67 -4.53 -6.30
N GLU A 69 7.37 -3.94 -7.45
CA GLU A 69 7.54 -4.56 -8.76
C GLU A 69 9.01 -4.78 -9.08
N ALA A 70 9.89 -3.83 -8.79
CA ALA A 70 11.33 -4.00 -8.95
C ALA A 70 11.88 -5.12 -8.04
N LEU A 71 11.44 -5.19 -6.78
CA LEU A 71 11.82 -6.27 -5.86
C LEU A 71 11.31 -7.63 -6.34
N ARG A 72 10.06 -7.70 -6.82
CA ARG A 72 9.49 -8.94 -7.40
C ARG A 72 10.18 -9.33 -8.69
N ALA A 73 10.50 -8.38 -9.56
CA ALA A 73 11.22 -8.62 -10.80
C ALA A 73 12.64 -9.10 -10.52
N ARG A 74 13.30 -8.61 -9.46
CA ARG A 74 14.60 -9.15 -9.03
C ARG A 74 14.47 -10.58 -8.49
N GLY A 75 13.49 -10.85 -7.62
CA GLY A 75 13.22 -12.20 -7.15
C GLY A 75 12.87 -13.18 -8.29
N ALA A 76 12.10 -12.74 -9.28
CA ALA A 76 11.76 -13.53 -10.48
C ALA A 76 12.93 -13.66 -11.47
N ARG A 77 13.86 -12.69 -11.52
CA ARG A 77 15.05 -12.75 -12.38
C ARG A 77 16.16 -13.60 -11.75
N GLU A 78 16.15 -13.78 -10.44
CA GLU A 78 16.98 -14.74 -9.70
C GLU A 78 16.51 -16.20 -9.88
N GLU A 79 15.31 -16.45 -10.43
CA GLU A 79 14.92 -17.80 -10.92
C GLU A 79 15.78 -18.28 -12.11
N GLY A 80 16.54 -17.37 -12.75
CA GLY A 80 17.55 -17.71 -13.77
C GLY A 80 19.00 -17.67 -13.28
N ALA A 81 19.26 -17.18 -12.06
CA ALA A 81 20.61 -17.07 -11.52
C ALA A 81 20.57 -17.10 -9.98
N ALA A 82 20.95 -18.27 -9.44
CA ALA A 82 21.20 -18.54 -8.03
C ALA A 82 19.98 -18.51 -7.10
N ASP A 83 19.30 -19.65 -7.03
CA ASP A 83 19.03 -20.39 -5.79
C ASP A 83 19.00 -19.61 -4.43
N VAL A 84 18.16 -18.59 -4.30
CA VAL A 84 17.86 -18.00 -2.97
C VAL A 84 16.79 -18.82 -2.23
N ASP A 85 16.00 -19.63 -2.93
CA ASP A 85 14.96 -20.49 -2.32
C ASP A 85 15.49 -21.86 -1.83
N SER A 86 16.54 -22.45 -2.44
CA SER A 86 17.12 -23.70 -1.92
C SER A 86 18.30 -23.50 -0.96
N ALA A 87 18.85 -22.28 -0.83
CA ALA A 87 19.93 -21.98 0.10
C ALA A 87 19.46 -21.71 1.54
N VAL A 88 18.19 -21.37 1.76
CA VAL A 88 17.63 -21.13 3.11
C VAL A 88 16.56 -22.19 3.44
N LYS A 89 16.99 -23.46 3.45
CA LYS A 89 16.18 -24.52 4.04
C LYS A 89 16.26 -24.41 5.55
N LEU A 90 15.11 -24.38 6.23
CA LEU A 90 15.06 -24.60 7.67
C LEU A 90 15.80 -25.89 8.02
N SER A 91 16.62 -25.85 9.08
CA SER A 91 17.20 -27.08 9.63
C SER A 91 16.08 -28.08 9.96
N ASP A 92 16.39 -29.37 9.87
CA ASP A 92 15.40 -30.42 10.12
C ASP A 92 14.77 -30.27 11.52
N GLU A 93 15.56 -29.82 12.51
CA GLU A 93 15.08 -29.48 13.86
C GLU A 93 14.10 -28.30 13.88
N ALA A 94 14.39 -27.21 13.15
CA ALA A 94 13.51 -26.06 13.07
C ALA A 94 12.19 -26.41 12.38
N ARG A 95 12.26 -27.24 11.33
CA ARG A 95 11.09 -27.74 10.60
C ARG A 95 10.20 -28.62 11.49
N GLU A 96 10.80 -29.52 12.26
CA GLU A 96 10.07 -30.44 13.12
C GLU A 96 9.40 -29.73 14.30
N ARG A 97 10.07 -28.71 14.88
CA ARG A 97 9.45 -27.82 15.88
C ARG A 97 8.21 -27.12 15.35
N ILE A 98 8.26 -26.59 14.14
CA ILE A 98 7.11 -25.89 13.51
C ILE A 98 5.99 -26.88 13.23
N ARG A 99 6.29 -28.08 12.73
CA ARG A 99 5.29 -29.14 12.50
C ARG A 99 4.55 -29.52 13.79
N ARG A 100 5.26 -29.74 14.89
CA ARG A 100 4.64 -30.07 16.19
C ARG A 100 3.77 -28.95 16.73
N ALA A 101 4.16 -27.69 16.49
CA ALA A 101 3.37 -26.54 16.92
C ALA A 101 2.08 -26.35 16.11
N LEU A 102 2.09 -26.70 14.81
CA LEU A 102 0.91 -26.63 13.92
C LEU A 102 -0.01 -27.84 14.04
N ALA A 103 0.48 -28.98 14.53
CA ALA A 103 -0.29 -30.19 14.77
C ALA A 103 -1.07 -30.18 16.10
N ARG A 104 -1.15 -29.03 16.77
CA ARG A 104 -1.88 -28.79 18.02
C ARG A 104 -3.06 -27.85 17.75
#